data_AF-A0A376G7G0-F1
#
_entry.id   AF-A0A376G7G0-F1
#
_cell.length_a   1.000
_cell.length_b   1.000
_cell.length_c   1.000
_cell.angle_alpha   90.00
_cell.angle_beta   90.00
_cell.angle_gamma   90.00
#
_symmetry.space_group_name_H-M   'P 1'
#
loop_
_entity.id
_entity.type
_entity.pdbx_description
1 polymer ?
#
loop_
_entity_poly.entity_id
_entity_poly.type
_entity_poly.pdbx_seq_one_letter_code
_entity_poly.pdbx_strand_id
1 'polypeptide(L)'
;MNFFKNIFNKKEKVDSYESFWKWFQENEQKFYEAVKNQRNIEANFFDKLSPQLDRVKSELYFLTGMADDNTAELIFTPDGIIKNIVFVEELVAAAPNLPNWKFTALKPATGNMGLNMGDYSFDEDKLSFYSINHENYPDEIDIVIAFDEYKEEDKNQILNGVYIFLDNYLGELNTVTIIDNLSVIAKDDAEQELIPMNKLKDYLTWREKEFVEQYQATRYETENDSYSMLEAQLESGNMLLAVINTNLLNWDSKPSHPWLATLIIKYDGSETNGMPNSRDYELLNAIEDELMETLKDEDGYLNVGRETTEGEREIYFACKDFRKPSKIFYETEQKYKDVFEISFTVYKDKYWHQFERYRQ
;
A
#
# COMPACT_ATOMS: atom_id res chain seq x y z
N MET A 1 55.64 19.47 -18.74
CA MET A 1 55.38 18.64 -17.55
C MET A 1 54.05 19.08 -16.96
N ASN A 2 52.97 18.45 -17.39
CA ASN A 2 51.62 18.75 -16.91
C ASN A 2 51.29 17.78 -15.77
N PHE A 3 51.04 18.34 -14.60
CA PHE A 3 50.53 17.62 -13.45
C PHE A 3 49.06 17.28 -13.66
N PHE A 4 48.73 16.02 -13.39
CA PHE A 4 47.45 15.38 -13.57
C PHE A 4 46.35 16.03 -12.73
N LYS A 5 45.23 16.39 -13.38
CA LYS A 5 43.94 16.55 -12.73
C LYS A 5 43.39 15.17 -12.37
N ASN A 6 43.38 14.86 -11.08
CA ASN A 6 42.47 13.85 -10.54
C ASN A 6 41.04 14.37 -10.71
N ILE A 7 40.35 13.87 -11.74
CA ILE A 7 38.92 14.05 -11.88
C ILE A 7 38.25 13.13 -10.87
N PHE A 8 37.61 13.74 -9.89
CA PHE A 8 36.72 13.09 -8.93
C PHE A 8 35.62 12.33 -9.67
N ASN A 9 35.66 11.00 -9.63
CA ASN A 9 34.47 10.17 -9.80
C ASN A 9 33.66 10.25 -8.49
N LYS A 10 32.89 11.33 -8.31
CA LYS A 10 31.73 11.27 -7.42
C LYS A 10 30.70 10.42 -8.17
N LYS A 11 30.54 9.16 -7.79
CA LYS A 11 29.31 8.41 -8.13
C LYS A 11 28.15 9.30 -7.67
N GLU A 12 27.32 9.77 -8.60
CA GLU A 12 26.09 10.48 -8.24
C GLU A 12 25.31 9.58 -7.29
N LYS A 13 24.93 10.13 -6.14
CA LYS A 13 24.03 9.48 -5.20
C LYS A 13 22.64 9.57 -5.82
N VAL A 14 22.12 8.43 -6.27
CA VAL A 14 20.74 8.33 -6.75
C VAL A 14 19.85 8.17 -5.52
N ASP A 15 19.60 9.27 -4.81
CA ASP A 15 18.80 9.27 -3.58
C ASP A 15 17.48 10.07 -3.77
N SER A 16 17.15 10.45 -5.02
CA SER A 16 15.95 11.22 -5.37
C SER A 16 15.40 10.82 -6.76
N TYR A 17 14.12 11.11 -7.01
CA TYR A 17 13.51 10.87 -8.33
C TYR A 17 14.27 11.56 -9.46
N GLU A 18 14.68 12.82 -9.26
CA GLU A 18 15.45 13.58 -10.26
C GLU A 18 16.78 12.90 -10.60
N SER A 19 17.51 12.44 -9.57
CA SER A 19 18.80 11.77 -9.77
C SER A 19 18.65 10.41 -10.46
N PHE A 20 17.57 9.68 -10.14
CA PHE A 20 17.23 8.42 -10.81
C PHE A 20 16.94 8.63 -12.28
N TRP A 21 16.09 9.62 -12.60
CA TRP A 21 15.71 9.88 -13.98
C TRP A 21 16.86 10.41 -14.82
N LYS A 22 17.71 11.29 -14.26
CA LYS A 22 18.93 11.72 -14.94
C LYS A 22 19.82 10.53 -15.28
N TRP A 23 20.05 9.64 -14.32
CA TRP A 23 20.80 8.40 -14.56
C TRP A 23 20.14 7.51 -15.62
N PHE A 24 18.80 7.38 -15.61
CA PHE A 24 18.08 6.60 -16.60
C PHE A 24 18.28 7.19 -18.01
N GLN A 25 18.16 8.52 -18.17
CA GLN A 25 18.36 9.20 -19.45
C GLN A 25 19.76 8.97 -20.03
N GLU A 26 20.80 8.92 -19.19
CA GLU A 26 22.17 8.63 -19.63
C GLU A 26 22.36 7.20 -20.16
N ASN A 27 21.45 6.28 -19.79
CA ASN A 27 21.52 4.86 -20.14
C ASN A 27 20.40 4.39 -21.08
N GLU A 28 19.44 5.27 -21.39
CA GLU A 28 18.16 4.91 -22.05
C GLU A 28 18.34 4.15 -23.36
N GLN A 29 19.34 4.54 -24.18
CA GLN A 29 19.58 3.88 -25.47
C GLN A 29 20.01 2.42 -25.30
N LYS A 30 20.88 2.14 -24.31
CA LYS A 30 21.34 0.78 -24.03
C LYS A 30 20.21 -0.07 -23.47
N PHE A 31 19.40 0.54 -22.62
CA PHE A 31 18.21 -0.09 -22.07
C PHE A 31 17.19 -0.42 -23.17
N TYR A 32 16.94 0.52 -24.08
CA TYR A 32 16.00 0.32 -25.17
C TYR A 32 16.44 -0.83 -26.08
N GLU A 33 17.72 -0.88 -26.44
CA GLU A 33 18.27 -1.99 -27.22
C GLU A 33 18.20 -3.33 -26.48
N ALA A 34 18.38 -3.35 -25.16
CA ALA A 34 18.24 -4.57 -24.36
C ALA A 34 16.79 -5.09 -24.36
N VAL A 35 15.82 -4.19 -24.19
CA VAL A 35 14.38 -4.52 -24.20
C VAL A 35 13.93 -4.96 -25.59
N LYS A 36 14.24 -4.17 -26.63
CA LYS A 36 13.84 -4.43 -28.01
C LYS A 36 14.35 -5.75 -28.56
N ASN A 37 15.62 -6.06 -28.28
CA ASN A 37 16.24 -7.28 -28.81
C ASN A 37 16.02 -8.51 -27.91
N GLN A 38 15.48 -8.33 -26.69
CA GLN A 38 15.28 -9.38 -25.68
C GLN A 38 16.56 -10.22 -25.40
N ARG A 39 17.74 -9.61 -25.54
CA ARG A 39 19.04 -10.29 -25.38
C ARG A 39 19.72 -9.86 -24.08
N ASN A 40 19.96 -10.83 -23.20
CA ASN A 40 20.61 -10.62 -21.91
C ASN A 40 19.96 -9.47 -21.11
N ILE A 41 18.62 -9.41 -21.12
CA ILE A 41 17.85 -8.36 -20.44
C ILE A 41 18.16 -8.29 -18.95
N GLU A 42 18.42 -9.44 -18.32
CA GLU A 42 18.88 -9.55 -16.93
C GLU A 42 20.11 -8.67 -16.69
N ALA A 43 21.22 -8.99 -17.36
CA ALA A 43 22.52 -8.33 -17.15
C ALA A 43 22.56 -6.88 -17.66
N ASN A 44 21.81 -6.59 -18.73
CA ASN A 44 21.86 -5.31 -19.43
C ASN A 44 20.82 -4.30 -18.92
N PHE A 45 19.76 -4.76 -18.27
CA PHE A 45 18.67 -3.91 -17.78
C PHE A 45 18.36 -4.18 -16.29
N PHE A 46 17.95 -5.39 -15.90
CA PHE A 46 17.53 -5.69 -14.51
C PHE A 46 18.63 -5.45 -13.49
N ASP A 47 19.81 -6.03 -13.69
CA ASP A 47 21.00 -5.86 -12.84
C ASP A 47 21.48 -4.40 -12.73
N LYS A 48 21.03 -3.52 -13.64
CA LYS A 48 21.37 -2.09 -13.64
C LYS A 48 20.29 -1.25 -12.98
N LEU A 49 19.02 -1.52 -13.29
CA LEU A 49 17.88 -0.74 -12.82
C LEU A 49 17.58 -1.00 -11.35
N SER A 50 17.48 -2.27 -10.93
CA SER A 50 17.09 -2.66 -9.56
C SER A 50 17.90 -1.92 -8.48
N PRO A 51 19.25 -1.91 -8.50
CA PRO A 51 20.01 -1.23 -7.46
C PRO A 51 19.94 0.31 -7.50
N GLN A 52 19.47 0.92 -8.60
CA GLN A 52 19.18 2.36 -8.61
C GLN A 52 17.78 2.65 -8.08
N LEU A 53 16.80 1.79 -8.40
CA LEU A 53 15.44 1.90 -7.89
C LEU A 53 15.43 1.74 -6.36
N ASP A 54 16.13 0.73 -5.84
CA ASP A 54 16.24 0.47 -4.39
C ASP A 54 16.81 1.66 -3.59
N ARG A 55 17.64 2.50 -4.21
CA ARG A 55 18.20 3.68 -3.55
C ARG A 55 17.22 4.86 -3.49
N VAL A 56 16.29 4.92 -4.45
CA VAL A 56 15.19 5.88 -4.40
C VAL A 56 14.24 5.49 -3.29
N LYS A 57 13.78 4.23 -3.33
CA LYS A 57 12.94 3.63 -2.31
C LYS A 57 12.97 2.11 -2.48
N SER A 58 13.21 1.40 -1.38
CA SER A 58 13.12 -0.06 -1.34
C SER A 58 11.69 -0.54 -1.57
N GLU A 59 11.54 -1.82 -1.95
CA GLU A 59 10.23 -2.47 -2.15
C GLU A 59 9.41 -1.83 -3.29
N LEU A 60 10.10 -1.27 -4.28
CA LEU A 60 9.53 -0.93 -5.57
C LEU A 60 10.07 -1.91 -6.62
N TYR A 61 9.17 -2.44 -7.44
CA TYR A 61 9.46 -3.40 -8.49
C TYR A 61 9.09 -2.84 -9.85
N PHE A 62 9.42 -3.56 -10.91
CA PHE A 62 9.16 -3.10 -12.25
C PHE A 62 9.03 -4.24 -13.26
N LEU A 63 8.35 -3.95 -14.36
CA LEU A 63 8.19 -4.79 -15.54
C LEU A 63 8.62 -3.99 -16.76
N THR A 64 9.18 -4.66 -17.77
CA THR A 64 9.51 -3.98 -19.03
C THR A 64 9.25 -4.86 -20.24
N GLY A 65 8.91 -4.22 -21.35
CA GLY A 65 8.63 -4.85 -22.63
C GLY A 65 8.46 -3.81 -23.73
N MET A 66 8.22 -4.26 -24.96
CA MET A 66 7.84 -3.35 -26.04
C MET A 66 6.34 -3.09 -25.99
N ALA A 67 5.93 -1.83 -25.91
CA ALA A 67 4.52 -1.42 -26.05
C ALA A 67 4.07 -1.46 -27.52
N ASP A 68 5.00 -1.15 -28.43
CA ASP A 68 4.83 -1.24 -29.88
C ASP A 68 6.21 -1.43 -30.55
N ASP A 69 6.28 -1.41 -31.88
CA ASP A 69 7.52 -1.65 -32.65
C ASP A 69 8.68 -0.68 -32.32
N ASN A 70 8.37 0.51 -31.79
CA ASN A 70 9.31 1.61 -31.59
C ASN A 70 9.39 2.12 -30.14
N THR A 71 8.45 1.74 -29.26
CA THR A 71 8.36 2.24 -27.89
C THR A 71 8.52 1.10 -26.88
N ALA A 72 9.54 1.20 -26.03
CA ALA A 72 9.66 0.36 -24.85
C ALA A 72 8.80 0.94 -23.72
N GLU A 73 8.21 0.07 -22.91
CA GLU A 73 7.49 0.45 -21.69
C GLU A 73 8.21 -0.07 -20.47
N LEU A 74 8.28 0.78 -19.45
CA LEU A 74 8.75 0.45 -18.11
C LEU A 74 7.61 0.78 -17.12
N ILE A 75 7.06 -0.27 -16.55
CA ILE A 75 5.98 -0.20 -15.56
C ILE A 75 6.62 -0.34 -14.19
N PHE A 76 6.37 0.59 -13.27
CA PHE A 76 6.76 0.47 -11.88
C PHE A 76 5.56 0.00 -11.05
N THR A 77 5.80 -0.86 -10.07
CA THR A 77 4.74 -1.48 -9.27
C THR A 77 5.21 -1.68 -7.82
N PRO A 78 4.35 -1.40 -6.82
CA PRO A 78 4.62 -1.69 -5.42
C PRO A 78 4.29 -3.15 -5.06
N ASP A 79 3.88 -3.97 -6.03
CA ASP A 79 3.47 -5.36 -5.85
C ASP A 79 2.39 -5.52 -4.76
N GLY A 80 1.32 -4.73 -4.90
CA GLY A 80 0.19 -4.71 -3.97
C GLY A 80 0.43 -4.02 -2.62
N ILE A 81 1.66 -3.54 -2.33
CA ILE A 81 1.95 -2.84 -1.07
C ILE A 81 1.36 -1.41 -1.12
N ILE A 82 0.18 -1.24 -0.54
CA ILE A 82 -0.61 0.01 -0.54
C ILE A 82 0.22 1.24 -0.18
N LYS A 83 0.99 1.15 0.92
CA LYS A 83 1.82 2.28 1.39
C LYS A 83 2.90 2.72 0.40
N ASN A 84 3.26 1.88 -0.57
CA ASN A 84 4.29 2.17 -1.56
C ASN A 84 3.72 2.76 -2.87
N ILE A 85 2.40 2.71 -3.10
CA ILE A 85 1.74 3.22 -4.31
C ILE A 85 2.08 4.68 -4.59
N VAL A 86 2.01 5.57 -3.58
CA VAL A 86 2.29 7.01 -3.75
C VAL A 86 3.68 7.27 -4.32
N PHE A 87 4.68 6.47 -3.93
CA PHE A 87 6.05 6.65 -4.39
C PHE A 87 6.26 6.16 -5.82
N VAL A 88 5.52 5.14 -6.24
CA VAL A 88 5.49 4.70 -7.65
C VAL A 88 4.85 5.77 -8.53
N GLU A 89 3.72 6.33 -8.09
CA GLU A 89 3.03 7.41 -8.80
C GLU A 89 3.91 8.66 -8.91
N GLU A 90 4.55 9.08 -7.81
CA GLU A 90 5.46 10.24 -7.81
C GLU A 90 6.72 9.99 -8.65
N LEU A 91 7.30 8.78 -8.60
CA LEU A 91 8.45 8.41 -9.42
C LEU A 91 8.11 8.59 -10.90
N VAL A 92 6.99 8.04 -11.36
CA VAL A 92 6.58 8.16 -12.77
C VAL A 92 6.14 9.58 -13.12
N ALA A 93 5.50 10.32 -12.21
CA ALA A 93 5.16 11.72 -12.43
C ALA A 93 6.40 12.62 -12.63
N ALA A 94 7.53 12.25 -12.02
CA ALA A 94 8.82 12.91 -12.20
C ALA A 94 9.57 12.49 -13.47
N ALA A 95 9.04 11.55 -14.27
CA ALA A 95 9.74 10.99 -15.42
C ALA A 95 9.95 12.03 -16.54
N PRO A 96 11.13 12.01 -17.20
CA PRO A 96 11.41 12.86 -18.34
C PRO A 96 10.68 12.32 -19.57
N ASN A 97 10.34 13.21 -20.50
CA ASN A 97 9.81 12.79 -21.80
C ASN A 97 10.94 12.22 -22.67
N LEU A 98 10.87 10.92 -22.98
CA LEU A 98 11.83 10.19 -23.79
C LEU A 98 11.10 9.54 -24.99
N PRO A 99 11.42 9.90 -26.25
CA PRO A 99 10.62 9.50 -27.41
C PRO A 99 10.39 8.00 -27.61
N ASN A 100 11.31 7.15 -27.14
CA ASN A 100 11.25 5.69 -27.28
C ASN A 100 10.81 4.97 -26.00
N TRP A 101 10.37 5.71 -24.98
CA TRP A 101 10.00 5.17 -23.69
C TRP A 101 8.62 5.65 -23.25
N LYS A 102 7.85 4.70 -22.71
CA LYS A 102 6.65 4.94 -21.94
C LYS A 102 6.92 4.53 -20.50
N PHE A 103 6.62 5.42 -19.56
CA PHE A 103 6.70 5.13 -18.13
C PHE A 103 5.29 5.06 -17.56
N THR A 104 5.00 3.99 -16.85
CA THR A 104 3.66 3.72 -16.32
C THR A 104 3.76 3.42 -14.83
N ALA A 105 2.94 4.10 -14.03
CA ALA A 105 2.77 3.79 -12.62
C ALA A 105 1.67 2.75 -12.47
N LEU A 106 1.96 1.70 -11.70
CA LEU A 106 1.07 0.59 -11.41
C LEU A 106 0.76 -0.26 -12.65
N LYS A 107 0.51 -1.55 -12.46
CA LYS A 107 0.12 -2.42 -13.58
C LYS A 107 -1.28 -2.00 -14.07
N PRO A 108 -1.43 -1.54 -15.35
CA PRO A 108 -2.74 -1.18 -15.87
C PRO A 108 -3.57 -2.44 -16.14
N ALA A 109 -4.89 -2.29 -16.20
CA ALA A 109 -5.74 -3.35 -16.73
C ALA A 109 -5.35 -3.61 -18.20
N THR A 110 -5.00 -4.85 -18.50
CA THR A 110 -4.60 -5.28 -19.84
C THR A 110 -5.73 -5.96 -20.61
N GLY A 111 -6.89 -6.15 -19.96
CA GLY A 111 -8.09 -6.76 -20.52
C GLY A 111 -8.22 -8.24 -20.17
N ASN A 112 -9.04 -8.97 -20.92
CA ASN A 112 -9.18 -10.41 -20.76
C ASN A 112 -7.99 -11.13 -21.41
N MET A 113 -6.91 -11.29 -20.63
CA MET A 113 -5.80 -12.17 -20.97
C MET A 113 -5.73 -13.28 -19.92
N GLY A 114 -5.96 -14.51 -20.36
CA GLY A 114 -5.74 -15.67 -19.52
C GLY A 114 -4.29 -15.75 -19.03
N LEU A 115 -4.11 -16.18 -17.79
CA LEU A 115 -2.81 -16.36 -17.15
C LEU A 115 -2.52 -17.86 -17.06
N ASN A 116 -1.34 -18.27 -17.49
CA ASN A 116 -0.83 -19.63 -17.22
C ASN A 116 0.25 -19.55 -16.16
N MET A 117 0.12 -20.33 -15.08
CA MET A 117 1.09 -20.38 -13.99
C MET A 117 1.27 -21.80 -13.46
N GLY A 118 2.42 -22.39 -13.78
CA GLY A 118 2.67 -23.81 -13.54
C GLY A 118 1.69 -24.65 -14.35
N ASP A 119 0.99 -25.55 -13.67
CA ASP A 119 -0.02 -26.44 -14.28
C ASP A 119 -1.42 -25.80 -14.36
N TYR A 120 -1.60 -24.60 -13.81
CA TYR A 120 -2.88 -23.91 -13.75
C TYR A 120 -3.03 -22.85 -14.84
N SER A 121 -4.27 -22.68 -15.27
CA SER A 121 -4.64 -21.63 -16.20
C SER A 121 -5.87 -20.90 -15.64
N PHE A 122 -5.75 -19.57 -15.53
CA PHE A 122 -6.73 -18.67 -14.95
C PHE A 122 -7.29 -17.79 -16.07
N ASP A 123 -8.57 -17.95 -16.36
CA ASP A 123 -9.29 -17.20 -17.39
C ASP A 123 -10.76 -17.02 -16.98
N GLU A 124 -11.50 -16.19 -17.73
CA GLU A 124 -12.91 -15.91 -17.45
C GLU A 124 -13.84 -17.14 -17.57
N ASP A 125 -13.42 -18.20 -18.27
CA ASP A 125 -14.24 -19.40 -18.46
C ASP A 125 -14.08 -20.39 -17.28
N LYS A 126 -12.91 -20.39 -16.63
CA LYS A 126 -12.59 -21.25 -15.49
C LYS A 126 -12.81 -20.59 -14.13
N LEU A 127 -12.99 -19.28 -14.12
CA LEU A 127 -13.25 -18.52 -12.91
C LEU A 127 -14.69 -18.01 -12.93
N SER A 128 -15.31 -18.05 -11.77
CA SER A 128 -16.60 -17.41 -11.51
C SER A 128 -16.57 -16.83 -10.10
N PHE A 129 -17.53 -15.98 -9.76
CA PHE A 129 -17.53 -15.35 -8.45
C PHE A 129 -18.94 -15.20 -7.87
N TYR A 130 -19.01 -15.00 -6.56
CA TYR A 130 -20.16 -14.39 -5.91
C TYR A 130 -19.64 -13.40 -4.85
N SER A 131 -20.52 -12.54 -4.36
CA SER A 131 -20.21 -11.63 -3.27
C SER A 131 -20.90 -12.05 -1.97
N ILE A 132 -20.24 -11.81 -0.84
CA ILE A 132 -20.85 -11.97 0.48
C ILE A 132 -21.43 -10.62 0.90
N ASN A 133 -22.72 -10.61 1.22
CA ASN A 133 -23.40 -9.42 1.75
C ASN A 133 -23.39 -9.47 3.27
N HIS A 134 -22.69 -8.53 3.89
CA HIS A 134 -22.63 -8.37 5.34
C HIS A 134 -23.69 -7.38 5.80
N GLU A 135 -24.72 -7.83 6.53
CA GLU A 135 -25.86 -6.99 6.95
C GLU A 135 -25.42 -5.76 7.78
N ASN A 136 -24.42 -5.95 8.66
CA ASN A 136 -23.88 -4.88 9.50
C ASN A 136 -22.79 -4.05 8.80
N TYR A 137 -22.24 -4.57 7.69
CA TYR A 137 -21.12 -3.98 6.97
C TYR A 137 -21.42 -3.89 5.47
N PRO A 138 -22.53 -3.23 5.07
CA PRO A 138 -23.06 -3.30 3.72
C PRO A 138 -22.15 -2.68 2.65
N ASP A 139 -21.16 -1.89 3.05
CA ASP A 139 -20.18 -1.26 2.17
C ASP A 139 -18.99 -2.16 1.86
N GLU A 140 -18.76 -3.23 2.64
CA GLU A 140 -17.68 -4.18 2.38
C GLU A 140 -17.90 -4.92 1.06
N ILE A 141 -16.83 -5.09 0.30
CA ILE A 141 -16.79 -5.82 -0.96
C ILE A 141 -15.99 -7.08 -0.70
N ASP A 142 -16.70 -8.13 -0.28
CA ASP A 142 -16.18 -9.46 -0.03
C ASP A 142 -16.50 -10.36 -1.22
N ILE A 143 -15.45 -10.80 -1.92
CA ILE A 143 -15.53 -11.57 -3.15
C ILE A 143 -15.03 -12.99 -2.91
N VAL A 144 -15.86 -13.95 -3.28
CA VAL A 144 -15.47 -15.36 -3.35
C VAL A 144 -15.28 -15.73 -4.81
N ILE A 145 -14.06 -16.16 -5.16
CA ILE A 145 -13.72 -16.68 -6.47
C ILE A 145 -13.83 -18.20 -6.44
N ALA A 146 -14.73 -18.75 -7.24
CA ALA A 146 -14.83 -20.17 -7.50
C ALA A 146 -13.94 -20.54 -8.70
N PHE A 147 -13.01 -21.47 -8.49
CA PHE A 147 -12.10 -21.95 -9.53
C PHE A 147 -12.40 -23.40 -9.90
N ASP A 148 -12.59 -23.65 -11.20
CA ASP A 148 -12.92 -24.98 -11.74
C ASP A 148 -11.83 -26.03 -11.48
N GLU A 149 -10.56 -25.62 -11.46
CA GLU A 149 -9.41 -26.52 -11.31
C GLU A 149 -8.81 -26.51 -9.89
N TYR A 150 -9.57 -26.04 -8.90
CA TYR A 150 -9.07 -25.89 -7.54
C TYR A 150 -8.58 -27.20 -6.93
N LYS A 151 -7.44 -27.14 -6.24
CA LYS A 151 -6.92 -28.21 -5.38
C LYS A 151 -6.39 -27.63 -4.08
N GLU A 152 -6.85 -28.19 -2.96
CA GLU A 152 -6.44 -27.72 -1.63
C GLU A 152 -4.92 -27.79 -1.41
N GLU A 153 -4.26 -28.81 -1.97
CA GLU A 153 -2.79 -28.97 -1.88
C GLU A 153 -2.01 -27.81 -2.53
N ASP A 154 -2.61 -27.14 -3.51
CA ASP A 154 -1.99 -26.04 -4.26
C ASP A 154 -2.62 -24.67 -3.93
N LYS A 155 -3.37 -24.57 -2.81
CA LYS A 155 -4.12 -23.36 -2.43
C LYS A 155 -3.33 -22.06 -2.53
N ASN A 156 -2.08 -22.03 -2.06
CA ASN A 156 -1.25 -20.81 -2.11
C ASN A 156 -0.88 -20.41 -3.54
N GLN A 157 -0.57 -21.39 -4.40
CA GLN A 157 -0.28 -21.14 -5.81
C GLN A 157 -1.54 -20.64 -6.53
N ILE A 158 -2.69 -21.27 -6.26
CA ILE A 158 -3.98 -20.87 -6.83
C ILE A 158 -4.35 -19.46 -6.41
N LEU A 159 -4.25 -19.14 -5.12
CA LEU A 159 -4.53 -17.81 -4.59
C LEU A 159 -3.66 -16.74 -5.27
N ASN A 160 -2.35 -16.98 -5.38
CA ASN A 160 -1.45 -16.07 -6.08
C ASN A 160 -1.82 -15.91 -7.57
N GLY A 161 -2.17 -17.01 -8.24
CA GLY A 161 -2.61 -16.98 -9.63
C GLY A 161 -3.89 -16.16 -9.84
N VAL A 162 -4.84 -16.25 -8.91
CA VAL A 162 -6.04 -15.41 -8.91
C VAL A 162 -5.70 -13.93 -8.70
N TYR A 163 -4.82 -13.59 -7.76
CA TYR A 163 -4.38 -12.19 -7.59
C TYR A 163 -3.72 -11.63 -8.85
N ILE A 164 -2.81 -12.38 -9.48
CA ILE A 164 -2.16 -11.94 -10.72
C ILE A 164 -3.19 -11.81 -11.86
N PHE A 165 -4.14 -12.73 -11.96
CA PHE A 165 -5.25 -12.63 -12.91
C PHE A 165 -6.07 -11.35 -12.67
N LEU A 166 -6.45 -11.06 -11.42
CA LEU A 166 -7.22 -9.86 -11.07
C LEU A 166 -6.43 -8.58 -11.37
N ASP A 167 -5.13 -8.54 -11.11
CA ASP A 167 -4.28 -7.40 -11.48
C ASP A 167 -4.27 -7.16 -12.99
N ASN A 168 -4.16 -8.22 -13.80
CA ASN A 168 -4.24 -8.09 -15.25
C ASN A 168 -5.63 -7.64 -15.71
N TYR A 169 -6.68 -8.12 -15.03
CA TYR A 169 -8.07 -7.90 -15.41
C TYR A 169 -8.60 -6.52 -15.00
N LEU A 170 -8.33 -6.10 -13.76
CA LEU A 170 -8.83 -4.88 -13.12
C LEU A 170 -7.81 -3.74 -13.10
N GLY A 171 -6.52 -4.08 -13.20
CA GLY A 171 -5.41 -3.19 -12.86
C GLY A 171 -5.09 -3.26 -11.37
N GLU A 172 -3.80 -3.25 -11.04
CA GLU A 172 -3.29 -3.45 -9.67
C GLU A 172 -3.92 -2.49 -8.65
N LEU A 173 -4.10 -1.22 -9.02
CA LEU A 173 -4.70 -0.23 -8.12
C LEU A 173 -6.12 -0.64 -7.73
N ASN A 174 -6.96 -1.01 -8.71
CA ASN A 174 -8.35 -1.35 -8.46
C ASN A 174 -8.47 -2.66 -7.68
N THR A 175 -7.57 -3.63 -7.91
CA THR A 175 -7.53 -4.88 -7.15
C THR A 175 -7.39 -4.58 -5.66
N VAL A 176 -6.42 -3.73 -5.27
CA VAL A 176 -6.10 -3.48 -3.86
C VAL A 176 -6.95 -2.40 -3.20
N THR A 177 -7.61 -1.53 -3.98
CA THR A 177 -8.43 -0.44 -3.41
C THR A 177 -9.92 -0.73 -3.41
N ILE A 178 -10.44 -1.60 -4.29
CA ILE A 178 -11.89 -1.83 -4.38
C ILE A 178 -12.30 -3.10 -3.63
N ILE A 179 -11.58 -4.21 -3.81
CA ILE A 179 -11.88 -5.48 -3.15
C ILE A 179 -11.36 -5.42 -1.71
N ASP A 180 -12.23 -5.58 -0.73
CA ASP A 180 -11.84 -5.52 0.69
C ASP A 180 -11.44 -6.91 1.20
N ASN A 181 -12.17 -7.95 0.79
CA ASN A 181 -11.86 -9.34 1.12
C ASN A 181 -11.92 -10.21 -0.14
N LEU A 182 -10.97 -11.15 -0.26
CA LEU A 182 -10.91 -12.11 -1.35
C LEU A 182 -10.66 -13.51 -0.80
N SER A 183 -11.50 -14.46 -1.21
CA SER A 183 -11.26 -15.88 -0.97
C SER A 183 -11.37 -16.68 -2.26
N VAL A 184 -10.69 -17.83 -2.30
CA VAL A 184 -10.70 -18.73 -3.45
C VAL A 184 -11.09 -20.12 -2.99
N ILE A 185 -12.10 -20.69 -3.63
CA ILE A 185 -12.68 -22.00 -3.29
C ILE A 185 -12.77 -22.90 -4.53
N ALA A 186 -13.00 -24.18 -4.31
CA ALA A 186 -13.44 -25.07 -5.37
C ALA A 186 -14.85 -24.70 -5.82
N LYS A 187 -15.13 -24.83 -7.12
CA LYS A 187 -16.44 -24.54 -7.69
C LYS A 187 -17.59 -25.31 -7.04
N ASP A 188 -17.34 -26.57 -6.67
CA ASP A 188 -18.35 -27.44 -6.04
C ASP A 188 -18.66 -27.03 -4.59
N ASP A 189 -17.82 -26.19 -3.97
CA ASP A 189 -18.01 -25.67 -2.60
C ASP A 189 -18.78 -24.34 -2.57
N ALA A 190 -19.25 -23.84 -3.73
CA ALA A 190 -19.97 -22.57 -3.80
C ALA A 190 -21.30 -22.61 -3.04
N GLU A 191 -21.47 -21.68 -2.10
CA GLU A 191 -22.70 -21.57 -1.29
C GLU A 191 -23.78 -20.70 -1.95
N GLN A 192 -23.44 -19.96 -3.01
CA GLN A 192 -24.31 -19.04 -3.71
C GLN A 192 -24.26 -19.26 -5.23
N GLU A 193 -25.21 -18.65 -5.95
CA GLU A 193 -25.23 -18.69 -7.41
C GLU A 193 -23.98 -18.00 -7.99
N LEU A 194 -23.26 -18.73 -8.84
CA LEU A 194 -22.02 -18.27 -9.45
C LEU A 194 -22.30 -17.30 -10.60
N ILE A 195 -21.67 -16.13 -10.52
CA ILE A 195 -21.70 -15.07 -11.51
C ILE A 195 -20.49 -15.24 -12.44
N PRO A 196 -20.66 -15.10 -13.77
CA PRO A 196 -19.55 -15.14 -14.72
C PRO A 196 -18.50 -14.07 -14.44
N MET A 197 -17.22 -14.40 -14.59
CA MET A 197 -16.11 -13.49 -14.27
C MET A 197 -16.15 -12.18 -15.05
N ASN A 198 -16.67 -12.19 -16.28
CA ASN A 198 -16.81 -10.99 -17.11
C ASN A 198 -17.76 -9.92 -16.55
N LYS A 199 -18.53 -10.23 -15.50
CA LYS A 199 -19.38 -9.28 -14.76
C LYS A 199 -18.70 -8.65 -13.57
N LEU A 200 -17.54 -9.16 -13.14
CA LEU A 200 -16.87 -8.69 -11.92
C LEU A 200 -16.53 -7.20 -12.02
N LYS A 201 -15.96 -6.76 -13.14
CA LYS A 201 -15.57 -5.36 -13.33
C LYS A 201 -16.75 -4.40 -13.22
N ASP A 202 -17.88 -4.74 -13.85
CA ASP A 202 -19.11 -3.94 -13.80
C ASP A 202 -19.69 -3.90 -12.37
N TYR A 203 -19.70 -5.05 -11.69
CA TYR A 203 -20.12 -5.17 -10.29
C TYR A 203 -19.28 -4.28 -9.36
N LEU A 204 -17.96 -4.38 -9.43
CA LEU A 204 -17.03 -3.59 -8.62
C LEU A 204 -17.16 -2.09 -8.91
N THR A 205 -17.31 -1.71 -10.19
CA THR A 205 -17.50 -0.31 -10.58
C THR A 205 -18.80 0.26 -10.02
N TRP A 206 -19.88 -0.52 -10.03
CA TRP A 206 -21.15 -0.12 -9.43
C TRP A 206 -21.03 0.05 -7.90
N ARG A 207 -20.44 -0.93 -7.21
CA ARG A 207 -20.23 -0.89 -5.75
C ARG A 207 -19.39 0.30 -5.31
N GLU A 208 -18.28 0.55 -6.01
CA GLU A 208 -17.41 1.70 -5.72
C GLU A 208 -18.13 3.03 -5.96
N LYS A 209 -18.94 3.11 -7.01
CA LYS A 209 -19.73 4.31 -7.29
C LYS A 209 -20.74 4.60 -6.19
N GLU A 210 -21.49 3.60 -5.71
CA GLU A 210 -22.42 3.76 -4.59
C GLU A 210 -21.70 4.26 -3.34
N PHE A 211 -20.55 3.65 -3.02
CA PHE A 211 -19.72 4.04 -1.88
C PHE A 211 -19.24 5.50 -1.98
N VAL A 212 -18.68 5.89 -3.13
CA VAL A 212 -18.20 7.26 -3.35
C VAL A 212 -19.35 8.27 -3.27
N GLU A 213 -20.50 7.99 -3.91
CA GLU A 213 -21.66 8.88 -3.88
C GLU A 213 -22.19 9.09 -2.45
N GLN A 214 -22.18 8.04 -1.63
CA GLN A 214 -22.63 8.07 -0.25
C GLN A 214 -21.70 8.87 0.66
N TYR A 215 -20.37 8.72 0.51
CA TYR A 215 -19.43 9.19 1.53
C TYR A 215 -18.52 10.36 1.12
N GLN A 216 -18.35 10.68 -0.16
CA GLN A 216 -17.36 11.69 -0.63
C GLN A 216 -17.47 13.06 0.06
N ALA A 217 -18.68 13.50 0.39
CA ALA A 217 -18.95 14.81 0.97
C ALA A 217 -18.85 14.82 2.51
N THR A 218 -18.68 13.66 3.14
CA THR A 218 -18.63 13.52 4.59
C THR A 218 -17.41 14.22 5.14
N ARG A 219 -17.57 15.03 6.19
CA ARG A 219 -16.47 15.69 6.90
C ARG A 219 -16.68 15.51 8.39
N TYR A 220 -15.58 15.56 9.13
CA TYR A 220 -15.57 15.49 10.57
C TYR A 220 -14.58 16.53 11.11
N GLU A 221 -14.95 17.23 12.18
CA GLU A 221 -14.12 18.22 12.87
C GLU A 221 -13.82 17.70 14.27
N THR A 222 -12.55 17.61 14.63
CA THR A 222 -12.08 16.95 15.86
C THR A 222 -11.82 17.92 17.03
N GLU A 223 -11.94 19.24 16.79
CA GLU A 223 -11.57 20.29 17.77
C GLU A 223 -12.23 20.13 19.15
N ASN A 224 -13.46 19.62 19.20
CA ASN A 224 -14.25 19.50 20.43
C ASN A 224 -14.46 18.04 20.87
N ASP A 225 -13.68 17.11 20.33
CA ASP A 225 -13.81 15.70 20.68
C ASP A 225 -13.29 15.39 22.09
N SER A 226 -13.90 14.38 22.70
CA SER A 226 -13.51 13.83 23.99
C SER A 226 -12.65 12.59 23.82
N TYR A 227 -11.55 12.55 24.56
CA TYR A 227 -10.63 11.42 24.62
C TYR A 227 -10.82 10.65 25.93
N SER A 228 -10.81 9.33 25.84
CA SER A 228 -10.73 8.45 27.01
C SER A 228 -9.31 7.94 27.19
N MET A 229 -8.87 7.88 28.44
CA MET A 229 -7.61 7.28 28.84
C MET A 229 -7.90 5.91 29.45
N LEU A 230 -7.29 4.88 28.88
CA LEU A 230 -7.36 3.50 29.35
C LEU A 230 -6.00 3.09 29.90
N GLU A 231 -5.99 2.54 31.10
CA GLU A 231 -4.78 2.05 31.75
C GLU A 231 -5.01 0.60 32.18
N ALA A 232 -4.07 -0.28 31.86
CA ALA A 232 -4.12 -1.68 32.25
C ALA A 232 -2.72 -2.21 32.58
N GLN A 233 -2.66 -3.22 33.43
CA GLN A 233 -1.46 -4.04 33.61
C GLN A 233 -1.67 -5.36 32.87
N LEU A 234 -0.74 -5.70 31.98
CA LEU A 234 -0.73 -6.94 31.22
C LEU A 234 -0.29 -8.13 32.09
N GLU A 235 -0.56 -9.35 31.64
CA GLU A 235 -0.08 -10.57 32.32
C GLU A 235 1.45 -10.63 32.43
N SER A 236 2.16 -9.99 31.50
CA SER A 236 3.61 -9.82 31.52
C SER A 236 4.10 -8.93 32.68
N GLY A 237 3.20 -8.18 33.32
CA GLY A 237 3.50 -7.16 34.33
C GLY A 237 3.74 -5.76 33.74
N ASN A 238 3.84 -5.65 32.41
CA ASN A 238 3.97 -4.38 31.70
C ASN A 238 2.70 -3.54 31.80
N MET A 239 2.87 -2.22 31.69
CA MET A 239 1.77 -1.26 31.66
C MET A 239 1.36 -0.99 30.22
N LEU A 240 0.05 -0.86 30.01
CA LEU A 240 -0.58 -0.36 28.80
C LEU A 240 -1.27 0.95 29.09
N LEU A 241 -1.02 1.96 28.25
CA LEU A 241 -1.71 3.23 28.24
C LEU A 241 -2.26 3.51 26.85
N ALA A 242 -3.58 3.63 26.71
CA ALA A 242 -4.23 4.06 25.47
C ALA A 242 -4.98 5.38 25.68
N VAL A 243 -4.88 6.28 24.71
CA VAL A 243 -5.63 7.54 24.67
C VAL A 243 -6.39 7.55 23.36
N ILE A 244 -7.71 7.45 23.43
CA ILE A 244 -8.56 7.18 22.26
C ILE A 244 -9.67 8.21 22.15
N ASN A 245 -9.90 8.72 20.94
CA ASN A 245 -10.98 9.63 20.61
C ASN A 245 -12.33 8.90 20.63
N THR A 246 -13.07 9.05 21.72
CA THR A 246 -14.34 8.33 21.90
C THR A 246 -15.48 8.87 21.06
N ASN A 247 -15.43 10.15 20.67
CA ASN A 247 -16.41 10.70 19.75
C ASN A 247 -16.25 10.08 18.37
N LEU A 248 -15.02 10.02 17.84
CA LEU A 248 -14.71 9.33 16.58
C LEU A 248 -15.07 7.85 16.62
N LEU A 249 -14.75 7.13 17.70
CA LEU A 249 -15.12 5.72 17.80
C LEU A 249 -16.65 5.51 17.75
N ASN A 250 -17.44 6.45 18.23
CA ASN A 250 -18.90 6.39 18.19
C ASN A 250 -19.51 7.04 16.95
N TRP A 251 -18.69 7.54 16.03
CA TRP A 251 -19.18 8.13 14.79
C TRP A 251 -19.71 7.07 13.84
N ASP A 252 -20.88 7.29 13.26
CA ASP A 252 -21.54 6.31 12.39
C ASP A 252 -21.01 6.34 10.95
N SER A 253 -20.35 7.43 10.52
CA SER A 253 -19.86 7.56 9.14
C SER A 253 -18.40 7.14 8.98
N LYS A 254 -17.92 6.16 9.75
CA LYS A 254 -16.58 5.57 9.63
C LYS A 254 -16.19 5.17 8.21
N PRO A 255 -17.09 4.59 7.38
CA PRO A 255 -16.74 4.22 6.01
C PRO A 255 -16.28 5.39 5.15
N SER A 256 -16.59 6.62 5.52
CA SER A 256 -16.05 7.80 4.82
C SER A 256 -14.54 7.99 4.94
N HIS A 257 -13.88 7.34 5.90
CA HIS A 257 -12.43 7.35 6.08
C HIS A 257 -11.93 5.90 6.19
N PRO A 258 -11.95 5.14 5.09
CA PRO A 258 -11.81 3.69 5.12
C PRO A 258 -10.35 3.22 5.22
N TRP A 259 -9.37 4.12 5.21
CA TRP A 259 -7.96 3.76 5.28
C TRP A 259 -7.45 3.95 6.69
N LEU A 260 -6.94 2.89 7.30
CA LEU A 260 -6.26 2.97 8.58
C LEU A 260 -4.76 3.06 8.35
N ALA A 261 -4.16 4.11 8.91
CA ALA A 261 -2.72 4.31 8.92
C ALA A 261 -2.23 4.27 10.37
N THR A 262 -1.27 3.38 10.66
CA THR A 262 -0.66 3.27 12.00
C THR A 262 0.83 3.49 11.91
N LEU A 263 1.34 4.48 12.66
CA LEU A 263 2.76 4.67 12.87
C LEU A 263 3.18 3.92 14.14
N ILE A 264 4.20 3.08 14.04
CA ILE A 264 4.71 2.25 15.13
C ILE A 264 6.13 2.71 15.44
N ILE A 265 6.36 3.13 16.68
CA ILE A 265 7.64 3.67 17.15
C ILE A 265 8.12 2.82 18.32
N LYS A 266 9.26 2.13 18.15
CA LYS A 266 9.87 1.35 19.23
C LYS A 266 10.86 2.18 20.04
N TYR A 267 10.87 1.96 21.34
CA TYR A 267 11.77 2.58 22.31
C TYR A 267 12.20 1.57 23.38
N ASP A 268 13.21 1.93 24.18
CA ASP A 268 13.63 1.09 25.30
C ASP A 268 12.73 1.31 26.53
N GLY A 269 11.83 0.35 26.76
CA GLY A 269 10.95 0.30 27.93
C GLY A 269 11.38 -0.72 29.00
N SER A 270 12.59 -1.28 28.88
CA SER A 270 13.00 -2.45 29.69
C SER A 270 13.14 -2.15 31.19
N GLU A 271 13.49 -0.92 31.56
CA GLU A 271 13.64 -0.48 32.95
C GLU A 271 12.40 0.25 33.50
N THR A 272 11.33 0.33 32.71
CA THR A 272 10.18 1.22 32.93
C THR A 272 8.84 0.50 32.72
N ASN A 273 8.80 -0.81 32.98
CA ASN A 273 7.60 -1.66 32.83
C ASN A 273 6.93 -1.52 31.46
N GLY A 274 7.73 -1.38 30.39
CA GLY A 274 7.25 -1.21 29.03
C GLY A 274 6.91 0.23 28.63
N MET A 275 7.02 1.21 29.53
CA MET A 275 6.77 2.64 29.23
C MET A 275 8.04 3.38 28.79
N PRO A 276 7.98 4.48 28.04
CA PRO A 276 9.18 5.24 27.66
C PRO A 276 9.76 6.00 28.87
N ASN A 277 11.08 6.23 28.86
CA ASN A 277 11.70 7.20 29.77
C ASN A 277 11.27 8.63 29.42
N SER A 278 11.59 9.61 30.27
CA SER A 278 11.15 11.01 30.08
C SER A 278 11.60 11.64 28.77
N ARG A 279 12.83 11.34 28.31
CA ARG A 279 13.36 11.89 27.05
C ARG A 279 12.59 11.31 25.87
N ASP A 280 12.40 10.00 25.84
CA ASP A 280 11.72 9.35 24.73
C ASP A 280 10.24 9.73 24.72
N TYR A 281 9.60 9.86 25.88
CA TYR A 281 8.22 10.34 26.00
C TYR A 281 8.03 11.74 25.38
N GLU A 282 8.95 12.68 25.64
CA GLU A 282 8.90 14.03 25.04
C GLU A 282 9.05 13.98 23.52
N LEU A 283 9.98 13.16 23.00
CA LEU A 283 10.18 13.01 21.56
C LEU A 283 8.98 12.34 20.87
N LEU A 284 8.39 11.32 21.50
CA LEU A 284 7.21 10.65 20.99
C LEU A 284 6.00 11.59 20.90
N ASN A 285 5.82 12.50 21.87
CA ASN A 285 4.77 13.51 21.79
C ASN A 285 5.05 14.53 20.69
N ALA A 286 6.31 14.98 20.53
CA ALA A 286 6.67 15.90 19.47
C ALA A 286 6.43 15.30 18.07
N ILE A 287 6.68 14.00 17.88
CA ILE A 287 6.37 13.30 16.63
C ILE A 287 4.86 13.35 16.36
N GLU A 288 4.04 13.03 17.37
CA GLU A 288 2.58 13.06 17.22
C GLU A 288 2.04 14.47 16.91
N ASP A 289 2.56 15.50 17.55
CA ASP A 289 2.21 16.90 17.28
C ASP A 289 2.53 17.28 15.82
N GLU A 290 3.71 16.90 15.31
CA GLU A 290 4.08 17.12 13.91
C GLU A 290 3.16 16.37 12.92
N LEU A 291 2.73 15.16 13.26
CA LEU A 291 1.76 14.41 12.46
C LEU A 291 0.41 15.13 12.43
N MET A 292 -0.08 15.63 13.57
CA MET A 292 -1.37 16.34 13.62
C MET A 292 -1.33 17.69 12.87
N GLU A 293 -0.18 18.37 12.82
CA GLU A 293 -0.02 19.59 12.02
C GLU A 293 -0.10 19.34 10.51
N THR A 294 0.32 18.15 10.07
CA THR A 294 0.42 17.78 8.64
C THR A 294 -0.79 16.98 8.15
N LEU A 295 -1.32 16.07 8.98
CA LEU A 295 -2.47 15.20 8.73
C LEU A 295 -3.69 15.75 9.47
N LYS A 296 -4.27 16.80 8.90
CA LYS A 296 -5.42 17.50 9.49
C LYS A 296 -6.75 16.84 9.15
N ASP A 297 -7.69 16.98 10.08
CA ASP A 297 -9.08 16.54 9.92
C ASP A 297 -9.81 17.25 8.76
N GLU A 298 -9.55 18.55 8.54
CA GLU A 298 -10.09 19.34 7.43
C GLU A 298 -9.76 18.73 6.04
N ASP A 299 -8.62 18.04 5.94
CA ASP A 299 -8.17 17.33 4.74
C ASP A 299 -8.62 15.86 4.70
N GLY A 300 -9.29 15.36 5.74
CA GLY A 300 -9.77 13.98 5.85
C GLY A 300 -8.79 13.01 6.50
N TYR A 301 -7.99 13.46 7.46
CA TYR A 301 -7.11 12.62 8.28
C TYR A 301 -7.45 12.80 9.75
N LEU A 302 -8.03 11.77 10.35
CA LEU A 302 -8.58 11.81 11.70
C LEU A 302 -7.64 11.07 12.65
N ASN A 303 -7.08 11.75 13.65
CA ASN A 303 -6.34 11.09 14.73
C ASN A 303 -7.34 10.33 15.61
N VAL A 304 -7.29 9.00 15.54
CA VAL A 304 -8.15 8.13 16.34
C VAL A 304 -7.60 7.98 17.76
N GLY A 305 -6.28 8.06 17.91
CA GLY A 305 -5.62 8.05 19.19
C GLY A 305 -4.27 7.35 19.15
N ARG A 306 -3.81 6.90 20.30
CA ARG A 306 -2.53 6.20 20.46
C ARG A 306 -2.59 5.13 21.55
N GLU A 307 -1.72 4.15 21.42
CA GLU A 307 -1.43 3.14 22.45
C GLU A 307 0.06 3.14 22.77
N THR A 308 0.42 2.96 24.03
CA THR A 308 1.80 2.84 24.50
C THR A 308 1.89 1.64 25.42
N THR A 309 2.64 0.62 25.00
CA THR A 309 2.78 -0.64 25.74
C THR A 309 4.02 -1.39 25.27
N GLU A 310 4.61 -2.21 26.14
CA GLU A 310 5.69 -3.17 25.82
C GLU A 310 6.87 -2.61 24.99
N GLY A 311 7.27 -1.35 25.20
CA GLY A 311 8.39 -0.75 24.43
C GLY A 311 7.99 -0.17 23.08
N GLU A 312 6.70 -0.06 22.79
CA GLU A 312 6.17 0.46 21.54
C GLU A 312 5.14 1.57 21.79
N ARG A 313 5.05 2.51 20.84
CA ARG A 313 3.95 3.47 20.71
C ARG A 313 3.35 3.34 19.32
N GLU A 314 2.06 3.09 19.27
CA GLU A 314 1.26 3.10 18.05
C GLU A 314 0.43 4.38 18.00
N ILE A 315 0.44 5.09 16.87
CA ILE A 315 -0.39 6.28 16.61
C ILE A 315 -1.32 5.97 15.44
N TYR A 316 -2.62 6.13 15.66
CA TYR A 316 -3.67 5.68 14.74
C TYR A 316 -4.33 6.85 14.01
N PHE A 317 -4.44 6.73 12.70
CA PHE A 317 -5.21 7.63 11.86
C PHE A 317 -6.24 6.86 11.03
N ALA A 318 -7.44 7.41 10.93
CA ALA A 318 -8.44 7.04 9.93
C ALA A 318 -8.46 8.09 8.81
N CYS A 319 -8.31 7.67 7.57
CA CYS A 319 -7.99 8.53 6.45
C CYS A 319 -8.96 8.32 5.28
N LYS A 320 -9.28 9.41 4.57
CA LYS A 320 -10.02 9.33 3.29
C LYS A 320 -9.19 8.75 2.14
N ASP A 321 -7.90 9.03 2.14
CA ASP A 321 -6.94 8.57 1.15
C ASP A 321 -5.66 8.10 1.86
N PHE A 322 -4.99 7.10 1.29
CA PHE A 322 -3.82 6.46 1.88
C PHE A 322 -2.49 7.09 1.45
N ARG A 323 -2.45 7.91 0.39
CA ARG A 323 -1.20 8.38 -0.23
C ARG A 323 -0.48 9.38 0.67
N LYS A 324 -1.19 10.41 1.14
CA LYS A 324 -0.62 11.43 2.04
C LYS A 324 -0.08 10.82 3.34
N PRO A 325 -0.84 9.99 4.11
CA PRO A 325 -0.31 9.41 5.34
C PRO A 325 0.87 8.47 5.07
N SER A 326 0.86 7.70 3.97
CA SER A 326 2.01 6.87 3.60
C SER A 326 3.29 7.67 3.38
N LYS A 327 3.17 8.84 2.73
CA LYS A 327 4.28 9.75 2.51
C LYS A 327 4.76 10.38 3.82
N ILE A 328 3.85 10.96 4.60
CA ILE A 328 4.20 11.62 5.86
C ILE A 328 4.85 10.63 6.83
N PHE A 329 4.31 9.42 6.98
CA PHE A 329 4.87 8.41 7.87
C PHE A 329 6.26 7.93 7.43
N TYR A 330 6.49 7.78 6.13
CA TYR A 330 7.82 7.50 5.60
C TYR A 330 8.80 8.66 5.85
N GLU A 331 8.38 9.91 5.66
CA GLU A 331 9.20 11.08 5.98
C GLU A 331 9.55 11.14 7.47
N THR A 332 8.59 10.83 8.36
CA THR A 332 8.80 10.70 9.81
C THR A 332 9.78 9.57 10.13
N GLU A 333 9.61 8.38 9.56
CA GLU A 333 10.56 7.26 9.69
C GLU A 333 11.98 7.72 9.32
N GLN A 334 12.16 8.36 8.16
CA GLN A 334 13.47 8.81 7.71
C GLN A 334 14.06 9.93 8.58
N LYS A 335 13.22 10.82 9.11
CA LYS A 335 13.64 11.93 9.98
C LYS A 335 14.14 11.43 11.34
N TYR A 336 13.55 10.38 11.89
CA TYR A 336 13.82 9.89 13.24
C TYR A 336 14.58 8.54 13.30
N LYS A 337 15.02 7.99 12.15
CA LYS A 337 15.72 6.70 12.05
C LYS A 337 16.98 6.54 12.91
N ASP A 338 17.65 7.64 13.24
CA ASP A 338 18.86 7.62 14.07
C ASP A 338 18.53 7.60 15.58
N VAL A 339 17.24 7.71 15.93
CA VAL A 339 16.73 7.79 17.30
C VAL A 339 15.82 6.62 17.63
N PHE A 340 14.88 6.30 16.75
CA PHE A 340 13.90 5.23 16.94
C PHE A 340 13.88 4.26 15.76
N GLU A 341 13.55 3.00 16.05
CA GLU A 341 13.07 2.07 15.02
C GLU A 341 11.60 2.40 14.76
N ILE A 342 11.31 2.92 13.57
CA ILE A 342 9.97 3.33 13.16
C ILE A 342 9.54 2.43 12.00
N SER A 343 8.30 1.98 12.05
CA SER A 343 7.65 1.32 10.93
C SER A 343 6.20 1.79 10.85
N PHE A 344 5.51 1.46 9.76
CA PHE A 344 4.11 1.82 9.63
C PHE A 344 3.36 0.87 8.71
N THR A 345 2.06 0.80 8.97
CA THR A 345 1.09 0.03 8.19
C THR A 345 0.02 0.96 7.63
N VAL A 346 -0.41 0.69 6.41
CA VAL A 346 -1.58 1.34 5.81
C VAL A 346 -2.40 0.27 5.13
N TYR A 347 -3.66 0.15 5.53
CA TYR A 347 -4.57 -0.86 5.01
C TYR A 347 -6.01 -0.34 5.04
N LYS A 348 -6.90 -1.03 4.35
CA LYS A 348 -8.30 -0.64 4.25
C LYS A 348 -9.12 -1.41 5.29
N ASP A 349 -9.87 -0.66 6.08
CA ASP A 349 -10.86 -1.16 7.05
C ASP A 349 -11.97 -0.10 7.12
N LYS A 350 -13.07 -0.35 6.41
CA LYS A 350 -14.17 0.62 6.26
C LYS A 350 -14.88 0.90 7.59
N TYR A 351 -14.90 -0.06 8.50
CA TYR A 351 -15.68 0.02 9.73
C TYR A 351 -14.83 0.18 10.99
N TRP A 352 -13.51 0.24 10.81
CA TRP A 352 -12.51 0.40 11.86
C TRP A 352 -12.60 -0.70 12.93
N HIS A 353 -12.74 -1.95 12.48
CA HIS A 353 -12.86 -3.14 13.34
C HIS A 353 -11.70 -3.24 14.34
N GLN A 354 -10.49 -2.79 13.98
CA GLN A 354 -9.34 -2.77 14.90
C GLN A 354 -9.64 -2.06 16.22
N PHE A 355 -10.48 -1.02 16.20
CA PHE A 355 -10.74 -0.18 17.38
C PHE A 355 -11.92 -0.65 18.23
N GLU A 356 -12.64 -1.70 17.83
CA GLU A 356 -13.73 -2.26 18.63
C GLU A 356 -13.23 -2.75 20.01
N ARG A 357 -11.96 -3.13 20.13
CA ARG A 357 -11.33 -3.48 21.42
C ARG A 357 -11.32 -2.34 22.45
N TYR A 358 -11.50 -1.09 22.01
CA TYR A 358 -11.56 0.09 22.89
C TYR A 358 -12.99 0.52 23.22
N ARG A 359 -14.00 -0.11 22.61
CA ARG A 359 -15.41 0.12 22.96
C ARG A 359 -15.74 -0.70 24.20
N GLN A 360 -16.08 -0.01 25.29
CA GLN A 360 -16.53 -0.59 26.55
C GLN A 360 -18.05 -0.67 26.63
#